data_AF-A0A1X1QIL2-F1
#
_entry.id   AF-A0A1X1QIL2-F1
#
_cell.length_a   1.000
_cell.length_b   1.000
_cell.length_c   1.000
_cell.angle_alpha   90.00
_cell.angle_beta   90.00
_cell.angle_gamma   90.00
#
_symmetry.space_group_name_H-M   'P 1'
#
loop_
_entity.id
_entity.type
_entity.pdbx_description
1 polymer ?
#
loop_
_entity_poly.entity_id
_entity_poly.type
_entity_poly.pdbx_seq_one_letter_code
_entity_poly.pdbx_strand_id
1 'polypeptide(L)' 'MKGNKEQFVDYHEELLFTDLATFNEQLADWLVKYNSVRPHKGLELKTPMQYIIENKPQCNMWWTHTWA' A
#
# COMPACT_ATOMS: atom_id res chain seq x y z
N MET A 1 11.31 3.00 -20.61
CA MET A 1 10.35 2.38 -19.68
C MET A 1 10.92 2.53 -18.27
N LYS A 2 10.46 3.52 -17.50
CA LYS A 2 11.06 3.87 -16.20
C LYS A 2 10.44 2.93 -15.17
N GLY A 3 11.14 1.86 -14.83
CA GLY A 3 10.67 0.85 -13.89
C GLY A 3 10.24 1.49 -12.56
N ASN A 4 8.97 1.33 -12.22
CA ASN A 4 8.50 1.61 -10.88
C ASN A 4 9.19 0.60 -9.96
N LYS A 5 10.10 1.07 -9.10
CA LYS A 5 10.72 0.25 -8.05
C LYS A 5 9.72 -0.11 -6.92
N GLU A 6 8.44 -0.28 -7.25
CA GLU A 6 7.31 -0.20 -6.32
C GLU A 6 6.45 -1.46 -6.25
N GLN A 7 6.69 -2.45 -7.10
CA GLN A 7 5.84 -3.63 -7.12
C GLN A 7 6.51 -4.73 -6.29
N PHE A 8 6.17 -4.77 -5.00
CA PHE A 8 6.46 -5.90 -4.12
C PHE A 8 6.14 -7.23 -4.80
N VAL A 9 5.04 -7.25 -5.56
CA VAL A 9 4.57 -8.39 -6.36
C VAL A 9 5.59 -8.82 -7.41
N ASP A 10 6.15 -7.89 -8.20
CA ASP A 10 7.13 -8.23 -9.25
C ASP A 10 8.39 -8.91 -8.67
N TYR A 11 8.80 -8.54 -7.46
CA TYR A 11 9.97 -9.13 -6.79
C TYR A 11 9.67 -10.48 -6.14
N HIS A 12 8.43 -10.68 -5.67
CA HIS A 12 7.99 -11.90 -4.98
C HIS A 12 7.02 -12.73 -5.84
N GLU A 13 7.08 -12.61 -7.16
CA GLU A 13 6.16 -13.28 -8.09
C GLU A 13 6.23 -14.80 -7.93
N GLU A 14 7.43 -15.38 -7.79
CA GLU A 14 7.58 -16.80 -7.52
C GLU A 14 6.92 -17.20 -6.19
N LEU A 15 7.12 -16.40 -5.14
CA LEU A 15 6.56 -16.65 -3.82
C LEU A 15 5.03 -16.61 -3.84
N LEU A 16 4.44 -15.71 -4.65
CA LEU A 16 3.00 -15.62 -4.86
C LEU A 16 2.40 -16.96 -5.35
N PHE A 17 3.13 -17.70 -6.18
CA PHE A 17 2.65 -18.96 -6.76
C PHE A 17 3.13 -20.21 -6.01
N THR A 18 4.16 -20.12 -5.16
CA THR A 18 4.76 -21.25 -4.46
C THR A 18 4.39 -21.34 -2.98
N ASP A 19 4.25 -20.20 -2.29
CA ASP A 19 3.86 -20.12 -0.88
C ASP A 19 3.10 -18.82 -0.59
N LEU A 20 1.78 -18.91 -0.79
CA LEU A 20 0.87 -17.78 -0.62
C LEU A 20 0.80 -17.29 0.83
N ALA A 21 1.02 -18.16 1.83
CA ALA A 21 0.97 -17.76 3.23
C ALA A 21 2.14 -16.81 3.55
N THR A 22 3.35 -17.24 3.20
CA THR A 22 4.56 -16.42 3.37
C THR A 22 4.51 -15.15 2.51
N PHE A 23 3.96 -15.23 1.30
CA PHE A 23 3.74 -14.04 0.46
C PHE A 23 2.87 -13.00 1.19
N ASN A 24 1.75 -13.41 1.78
CA ASN A 24 0.83 -12.51 2.46
C ASN A 24 1.45 -11.86 3.69
N GLU A 25 2.23 -12.61 4.48
CA GLU A 25 2.95 -12.07 5.64
C GLU A 25 3.92 -10.95 5.23
N GLN A 26 4.72 -11.22 4.19
CA GLN A 26 5.68 -10.24 3.70
C GLN A 26 5.00 -9.04 3.03
N LEU A 27 3.88 -9.25 2.33
CA LEU A 27 3.08 -8.17 1.75
C LEU A 27 2.49 -7.27 2.85
N ALA A 28 2.00 -7.85 3.94
CA ALA A 28 1.48 -7.08 5.07
C ALA A 28 2.55 -6.16 5.67
N ASP A 29 3.75 -6.71 5.93
CA ASP A 29 4.89 -5.93 6.42
C ASP A 29 5.30 -4.82 5.44
N TRP A 30 5.29 -5.13 4.15
CA TRP A 30 5.60 -4.16 3.11
C TRP A 30 4.56 -3.03 3.07
N LEU A 31 3.27 -3.35 3.14
CA LEU A 31 2.17 -2.37 3.14
C LEU A 31 2.24 -1.45 4.36
N VAL A 32 2.57 -1.98 5.54
CA VAL A 32 2.76 -1.15 6.74
C VAL A 32 3.88 -0.13 6.51
N LYS A 33 5.03 -0.56 5.98
CA LYS A 33 6.17 0.33 5.70
C LYS A 33 5.86 1.33 4.58
N TYR A 34 5.19 0.88 3.52
CA TYR A 34 4.81 1.72 2.38
C TYR A 34 3.88 2.86 2.82
N ASN A 35 2.92 2.56 3.69
CA ASN A 35 1.92 3.51 4.15
C ASN A 35 2.37 4.40 5.31
N SER A 36 3.27 3.91 6.18
CA SER A 36 3.63 4.64 7.42
C SER A 36 5.07 5.20 7.44
N VAL A 37 5.97 4.71 6.60
CA VAL A 37 7.41 5.09 6.65
C VAL A 37 7.89 5.72 5.34
N ARG A 38 7.49 5.20 4.18
CA ARG A 38 8.02 5.66 2.88
C ARG A 38 7.41 7.00 2.45
N PRO A 39 8.20 8.09 2.30
CA PRO A 39 7.70 9.34 1.75
C PRO A 39 7.53 9.24 0.23
N HIS A 40 6.45 9.82 -0.32
CA HIS A 40 6.14 9.76 -1.75
C HIS A 40 6.26 11.14 -2.39
N LYS A 41 6.96 11.22 -3.52
CA LYS A 41 7.14 12.48 -4.25
C LYS A 41 5.83 13.13 -4.68
N GLY A 42 4.84 12.30 -5.07
CA GLY A 42 3.50 12.78 -5.45
C GLY A 42 2.65 13.29 -4.28
N LEU A 43 3.07 13.03 -3.04
CA LEU A 43 2.41 13.48 -1.80
C LEU A 43 3.26 14.52 -1.06
N GLU A 44 4.02 15.35 -1.78
CA GLU A 44 4.90 16.37 -1.17
C GLU A 44 5.92 15.78 -0.17
N LEU A 45 6.44 14.59 -0.45
CA LEU A 45 7.33 13.83 0.44
C LEU A 45 6.68 13.39 1.76
N LYS A 46 5.35 13.32 1.82
CA LYS A 46 4.61 12.70 2.92
C LYS A 46 4.40 11.22 2.66
N THR A 47 4.25 10.47 3.74
CA THR A 47 3.71 9.10 3.69
C THR A 47 2.20 9.15 3.39
N PRO A 48 1.60 8.07 2.85
CA PRO A 48 0.17 8.01 2.62
C PRO A 48 -0.65 8.25 3.90
N MET A 49 -0.20 7.71 5.04
CA MET A 49 -0.85 7.92 6.33
C MET A 49 -0.81 9.39 6.77
N GLN A 50 0.35 10.05 6.68
CA GLN A 50 0.46 11.48 6.99
C GLN A 50 -0.47 12.32 6.10
N TYR A 51 -0.48 12.04 4.81
CA TYR A 51 -1.34 12.76 3.87
C TYR A 51 -2.83 12.61 4.21
N ILE A 52 -3.29 11.40 4.57
CA ILE A 52 -4.68 11.14 4.97
C ILE A 52 -5.02 11.90 6.25
N ILE A 53 -4.17 11.84 7.29
CA ILE A 53 -4.41 12.53 8.55
C ILE A 53 -4.56 14.05 8.34
N GLU A 54 -3.74 14.63 7.46
CA GLU A 54 -3.75 16.07 7.20
C GLU A 54 -4.92 16.52 6.30
N ASN A 55 -5.27 15.75 5.26
CA ASN A 55 -6.17 16.20 4.19
C ASN A 55 -7.54 15.52 4.20
N LYS A 56 -7.64 14.37 4.86
CA LYS A 56 -8.83 13.51 4.93
C LYS A 56 -8.97 12.93 6.35
N PRO A 57 -9.00 13.77 7.42
CA PRO A 57 -9.09 13.28 8.80
C PRO A 57 -10.40 12.53 9.07
N GLN A 58 -11.41 12.75 8.22
CA GLN A 58 -12.67 12.02 8.25
C GLN A 58 -12.45 10.59 7.71
N CYS A 59 -12.57 9.60 8.59
CA CYS A 59 -12.54 8.21 8.18
C CYS A 59 -13.90 7.84 7.57
N ASN A 60 -13.95 7.63 6.26
CA ASN A 60 -15.10 7.02 5.59
C ASN A 60 -15.06 5.49 5.77
N MET A 61 -14.96 5.02 7.02
CA MET A 61 -14.87 3.60 7.39
C MET A 61 -16.01 2.75 6.79
N TRP A 62 -17.08 3.40 6.37
CA TRP A 62 -18.25 2.80 5.76
C TRP A 62 -18.15 2.87 4.24
N TRP A 63 -18.05 1.71 3.61
CA TRP A 63 -18.58 1.52 2.26
C TRP A 63 -20.05 1.92 2.29
N THR A 64 -20.40 3.14 1.86
CA THR A 64 -21.81 3.49 1.69
C THR A 64 -22.35 2.63 0.56
N HIS A 65 -23.08 1.58 0.91
CA HIS A 65 -23.98 0.78 0.06
C HIS A 65 -23.77 0.94 -1.46
N THR A 66 -23.02 0.05 -2.09
CA THR A 66 -23.16 -0.16 -3.53
C THR A 66 -24.35 -1.10 -3.77
N TRP A 67 -25.56 -0.55 -3.74
CA TRP A 67 -26.72 -1.14 -4.40
C TRP A 67 -27.20 -0.18 -5.49
N ALA A 68 -26.94 -0.56 -6.75
CA ALA A 68 -27.95 -1.01 -7.70
C ALA A 68 -27.24 -1.75 -8.84
#